data_AF-A0A971V4B8-F1
#
_entry.id   AF-A0A971V4B8-F1
#
_cell.length_a   1.000
_cell.length_b   1.000
_cell.length_c   1.000
_cell.angle_alpha   90.00
_cell.angle_beta   90.00
_cell.angle_gamma   90.00
#
_symmetry.space_group_name_H-M   'P 1'
#
loop_
_entity.id
_entity.type
_entity.pdbx_description
1 polymer ?
#
loop_
_entity_poly.entity_id
_entity_poly.type
_entity_poly.pdbx_seq_one_letter_code
_entity_poly.pdbx_strand_id
1 'polypeptide(L)'
;MKRSVAYLNGKLEPYSGLFLASNRDSTVCRITDYFEVDSNIAQLFAIYATYSLKLNYEKGKCRLTIWDFSYMDKSFFETQEASDRKLNMPEYTGEDMMIKKNYTRLMKKDPSSQVTETTVNRINEIIDNLELTFSRK
;
A
#
# COMPACT_ATOMS: atom_id res chain seq x y z
N MET A 1 20.50 -11.29 8.97
CA MET A 1 19.16 -10.69 8.76
C MET A 1 18.51 -11.36 7.55
N LYS A 2 17.23 -11.76 7.61
CA LYS A 2 16.54 -12.37 6.45
C LYS A 2 16.53 -11.36 5.28
N ARG A 3 16.80 -11.81 4.05
CA ARG A 3 16.78 -10.95 2.85
C ARG A 3 15.44 -10.21 2.68
N SER A 4 14.34 -10.87 3.02
CA SER A 4 13.01 -10.29 3.06
C SER A 4 12.88 -9.14 4.07
N VAL A 5 13.36 -9.33 5.30
CA VAL A 5 13.34 -8.28 6.33
C VAL A 5 14.22 -7.09 5.94
N ALA A 6 15.37 -7.34 5.30
CA ALA A 6 16.22 -6.28 4.78
C ALA A 6 15.53 -5.47 3.66
N TYR A 7 14.81 -6.13 2.75
CA TYR A 7 13.97 -5.45 1.75
C TYR A 7 12.87 -4.60 2.43
N LEU A 8 12.10 -5.21 3.34
CA LEU A 8 10.99 -4.54 4.02
C LEU A 8 11.44 -3.32 4.85
N ASN A 9 12.63 -3.39 5.47
CA ASN A 9 13.16 -2.29 6.29
C ASN A 9 13.85 -1.17 5.51
N GLY A 10 14.43 -1.48 4.34
CA GLY A 10 15.38 -0.55 3.70
C GLY A 10 15.20 -0.35 2.20
N LYS A 11 14.20 -0.99 1.58
CA LYS A 11 13.94 -0.87 0.13
C LYS A 11 12.47 -0.74 -0.23
N LEU A 12 11.55 -1.15 0.64
CA LEU A 12 10.13 -0.99 0.37
C LEU A 12 9.75 0.50 0.28
N GLU A 13 10.37 1.36 1.09
CA GLU A 13 10.16 2.82 1.11
C GLU A 13 8.69 3.27 1.12
N PRO A 14 7.86 2.77 2.06
CA PRO A 14 6.49 3.27 2.19
C PRO A 14 6.46 4.62 2.90
N TYR A 15 5.30 5.31 2.87
CA TYR A 15 5.09 6.48 3.74
C TYR A 15 5.24 6.10 5.22
N SER A 16 4.63 4.99 5.61
CA SER A 16 4.89 4.36 6.90
C SER A 16 4.72 2.85 6.83
N GLY A 17 5.38 2.14 7.75
CA GLY A 17 5.33 0.68 7.82
C GLY A 17 5.56 0.16 9.23
N LEU A 18 4.80 -0.87 9.60
CA LEU A 18 4.88 -1.51 10.91
C LEU A 18 4.98 -3.02 10.74
N PHE A 19 5.95 -3.65 11.40
CA PHE A 19 5.97 -5.10 11.54
C PHE A 19 4.97 -5.52 12.61
N LEU A 20 3.97 -6.30 12.21
CA LEU A 20 2.99 -6.87 13.14
C LEU A 20 3.50 -8.17 13.75
N ALA A 21 4.20 -8.98 12.95
CA ALA A 21 4.83 -10.21 13.40
C ALA A 21 6.02 -10.58 12.51
N SER A 22 7.07 -11.14 13.10
CA SER A 22 8.21 -11.69 12.34
C SER A 22 8.78 -12.87 13.10
N ASN A 23 8.69 -14.06 12.51
CA ASN A 23 9.20 -15.31 13.08
C ASN A 23 9.90 -16.14 12.01
N ARG A 24 10.22 -17.41 12.29
CA ARG A 24 10.93 -18.27 11.35
C ARG A 24 10.12 -18.55 10.08
N ASP A 25 8.81 -18.67 10.20
CA ASP A 25 7.91 -19.17 9.16
C ASP A 25 7.23 -18.05 8.38
N SER A 26 7.10 -16.85 8.97
CA SER A 26 6.46 -15.74 8.30
C SER A 26 6.91 -14.36 8.77
N THR A 27 6.69 -13.37 7.92
CA THR A 27 6.76 -11.94 8.26
C THR A 27 5.45 -11.29 7.84
N VAL A 28 4.85 -10.51 8.73
CA VAL A 28 3.60 -9.78 8.50
C VAL A 28 3.84 -8.30 8.81
N CYS A 29 3.49 -7.44 7.86
CA CYS A 29 3.61 -5.99 7.99
C CYS A 29 2.27 -5.31 7.65
N ARG A 30 2.02 -4.15 8.25
CA ARG A 30 1.04 -3.18 7.77
C ARG A 30 1.79 -2.03 7.13
N ILE A 31 1.43 -1.74 5.89
CA ILE A 31 2.11 -0.77 5.04
C ILE A 31 1.12 0.34 4.71
N THR A 32 1.58 1.59 4.74
CA THR A 32 0.86 2.75 4.23
C THR A 32 1.72 3.39 3.16
N ASP A 33 1.25 3.38 1.92
CA ASP A 33 1.87 4.07 0.80
C ASP A 33 1.13 5.39 0.51
N TYR A 34 1.86 6.37 0.02
CA TYR A 34 1.33 7.62 -0.51
C TYR A 34 1.37 7.55 -2.05
N PHE A 35 0.21 7.74 -2.68
CA PHE A 35 0.07 7.69 -4.13
C PHE A 35 -0.24 9.08 -4.67
N GLU A 36 0.67 9.63 -5.48
CA GLU A 36 0.37 10.75 -6.36
C GLU A 36 -0.24 10.20 -7.66
N VAL A 37 -1.57 10.16 -7.71
CA VAL A 37 -2.32 9.55 -8.80
C VAL A 37 -2.33 10.45 -10.05
N ASP A 38 -2.40 11.77 -9.84
CA ASP A 38 -2.24 12.77 -10.90
C ASP A 38 -1.66 14.06 -10.33
N SER A 39 -0.53 14.50 -10.88
CA SER A 39 0.20 15.71 -10.51
C SER A 39 0.13 16.78 -11.61
N ASN A 40 -1.07 17.11 -12.09
CA ASN A 40 -1.26 18.28 -12.94
C ASN A 40 -1.17 19.59 -12.13
N ILE A 41 -0.51 20.62 -12.68
CA ILE A 41 -0.15 21.91 -12.01
C ILE A 41 -1.34 22.60 -11.31
N ALA A 42 -2.56 22.39 -11.78
CA ALA A 42 -3.75 23.03 -11.24
C ALA A 42 -4.37 22.31 -10.02
N GLN A 43 -4.26 20.98 -9.90
CA GLN A 43 -4.88 20.20 -8.82
C GLN A 43 -4.16 18.86 -8.59
N LEU A 44 -3.50 18.72 -7.43
CA LEU A 44 -2.92 17.46 -6.96
C LEU A 44 -4.03 16.46 -6.58
N PHE A 45 -4.02 15.29 -7.23
CA PHE A 45 -4.81 14.14 -6.82
C PHE A 45 -3.87 13.11 -6.19
N ALA A 46 -3.94 13.03 -4.85
CA ALA A 46 -3.19 12.06 -4.10
C ALA A 46 -4.06 11.37 -3.04
N ILE A 47 -3.71 10.12 -2.74
CA ILE A 47 -4.43 9.24 -1.83
C ILE A 47 -3.44 8.40 -1.02
N TYR A 48 -3.78 8.07 0.22
CA TYR A 48 -3.04 7.08 0.99
C TYR A 48 -3.71 5.71 0.84
N ALA A 49 -2.89 4.68 0.66
CA ALA A 49 -3.33 3.30 0.64
C ALA A 49 -2.68 2.54 1.79
N THR A 50 -3.48 1.99 2.69
CA THR A 50 -3.01 1.14 3.76
C THR A 50 -3.38 -0.31 3.48
N TYR A 51 -2.43 -1.23 3.57
CA TYR A 51 -2.65 -2.65 3.30
C TYR A 51 -1.77 -3.54 4.17
N SER A 52 -2.17 -4.80 4.29
CA SER A 52 -1.40 -5.84 4.96
C SER A 52 -0.56 -6.62 3.95
N LEU A 53 0.69 -6.91 4.31
CA LEU A 53 1.64 -7.70 3.52
C LEU A 53 2.15 -8.87 4.35
N LYS A 54 2.11 -10.09 3.80
CA LYS A 54 2.62 -11.31 4.44
C LYS A 54 3.51 -12.08 3.50
N LEU A 55 4.68 -12.42 4.01
CA LEU A 55 5.60 -13.36 3.38
C LEU A 55 5.58 -14.64 4.21
N ASN A 56 5.13 -15.75 3.62
CA ASN A 56 5.25 -17.09 4.20
C ASN A 56 6.49 -17.77 3.61
N TYR A 57 7.35 -18.29 4.48
CA TYR A 57 8.58 -18.98 4.12
C TYR A 57 8.39 -20.49 4.26
N GLU A 58 8.56 -21.21 3.16
CA GLU A 58 8.58 -22.66 3.16
C GLU A 58 9.83 -23.15 2.44
N LYS A 59 10.15 -24.45 2.54
CA LYS A 59 11.36 -25.00 1.93
C LYS A 59 11.37 -24.73 0.42
N GLY A 60 12.30 -23.90 -0.03
CA GLY A 60 12.50 -23.55 -1.44
C GLY A 60 11.46 -22.60 -2.04
N LYS A 61 10.52 -22.05 -1.25
CA LYS A 61 9.49 -21.12 -1.76
C LYS A 61 9.16 -20.00 -0.77
N CYS A 62 8.79 -18.86 -1.31
CA CYS A 62 8.27 -17.72 -0.56
C CYS A 62 6.92 -17.34 -1.17
N ARG A 63 5.86 -17.30 -0.37
CA ARG A 63 4.53 -16.86 -0.82
C ARG A 63 4.24 -15.48 -0.27
N LEU A 64 4.06 -14.52 -1.18
CA LEU A 64 3.56 -13.19 -0.87
C LEU A 64 2.03 -13.19 -0.88
N THR A 65 1.43 -12.52 0.11
CA THR A 65 0.01 -12.21 0.15
C THR A 65 -0.12 -10.75 0.52
N ILE A 66 -0.89 -10.00 -0.26
CA ILE A 66 -1.23 -8.60 0.03
C ILE A 66 -2.76 -8.52 0.10
N TRP A 67 -3.30 -7.94 1.17
CA TRP A 67 -4.74 -7.89 1.42
C TRP A 67 -5.11 -6.73 2.35
N ASP A 68 -6.41 -6.59 2.65
CA ASP A 68 -6.94 -5.58 3.58
C ASP A 68 -6.57 -4.15 3.18
N PHE A 69 -6.82 -3.84 1.90
CA PHE A 69 -6.65 -2.49 1.37
C PHE A 69 -7.72 -1.55 1.90
N SER A 70 -7.28 -0.41 2.43
CA SER A 70 -8.10 0.75 2.66
C SER A 70 -7.45 2.00 2.05
N TYR A 71 -8.30 2.94 1.62
CA TYR A 71 -7.90 4.15 0.91
C TYR A 71 -8.52 5.37 1.55
N MET A 72 -7.73 6.42 1.68
CA MET A 72 -8.19 7.69 2.21
C MET A 72 -7.55 8.85 1.46
N ASP A 73 -8.37 9.83 1.06
CA ASP A 73 -7.88 11.07 0.45
C ASP A 73 -6.79 11.72 1.31
N LYS A 74 -5.76 12.28 0.65
CA LYS A 74 -4.61 12.91 1.32
C LYS A 74 -5.02 13.81 2.48
N SER A 75 -5.93 14.75 2.24
CA SER A 75 -6.35 15.72 3.26
C SER A 75 -7.04 15.06 4.47
N PHE A 76 -7.82 14.01 4.23
CA PHE A 76 -8.49 13.29 5.31
C PHE A 76 -7.52 12.46 6.13
N PHE A 77 -6.58 11.78 5.46
CA PHE A 77 -5.55 10.99 6.11
C PHE A 77 -4.65 11.87 6.99
N GLU A 78 -4.13 12.97 6.45
CA GLU A 78 -3.27 13.89 7.19
C GLU A 78 -4.01 14.54 8.38
N THR A 79 -5.30 14.86 8.21
CA THR A 79 -6.13 15.36 9.32
C THR A 79 -6.35 14.30 10.39
N GLN A 80 -6.52 13.03 10.00
CA GLN A 80 -6.64 11.92 10.93
C GLN A 80 -5.34 11.69 11.71
N GLU A 81 -4.18 11.71 11.05
CA GLU A 81 -2.88 11.52 11.69
C GLU A 81 -2.52 12.66 12.66
N ALA A 82 -2.96 13.88 12.37
CA ALA A 82 -2.75 15.03 13.25
C ALA A 82 -3.70 15.06 14.47
N SER A 83 -4.63 14.12 14.58
CA SER A 83 -5.63 14.09 15.65
C SER A 83 -5.33 13.02 16.70
N ASP A 84 -5.43 13.38 17.98
CA ASP A 84 -5.31 12.44 19.11
C ASP A 84 -6.47 11.43 19.21
N ARG A 85 -7.53 11.61 18.40
CA ARG A 85 -8.71 10.73 18.39
C ARG A 85 -9.04 10.28 16.98
N LYS A 86 -9.72 9.13 16.88
CA LYS A 86 -10.28 8.66 15.61
C LYS A 86 -11.41 9.58 15.16
N LEU A 87 -11.26 10.16 13.98
CA LEU A 87 -12.25 11.00 13.31
C LEU A 87 -13.08 10.16 12.36
N ASN A 88 -14.30 10.59 12.08
CA ASN A 88 -15.17 9.93 11.11
C ASN A 88 -14.87 10.44 9.70
N MET A 89 -13.70 10.07 9.18
CA MET A 89 -13.27 10.43 7.82
C MET A 89 -13.71 9.36 6.82
N PRO A 90 -14.10 9.74 5.59
CA PRO A 90 -14.38 8.77 4.53
C PRO A 90 -13.16 7.88 4.25
N GLU A 91 -13.38 6.57 4.31
CA GLU A 91 -12.41 5.53 3.95
C GLU A 91 -13.08 4.58 2.96
N TYR A 92 -12.32 4.11 1.97
CA TYR A 92 -12.80 3.22 0.92
C TYR A 92 -12.03 1.91 0.98
N THR A 93 -12.72 0.78 0.84
CA THR A 93 -12.05 -0.52 0.81
C THR A 93 -11.44 -0.81 -0.56
N GLY A 94 -10.59 -1.83 -0.64
CA GLY A 94 -10.17 -2.43 -1.92
C GLY A 94 -11.34 -2.82 -2.82
N GLU A 95 -12.42 -3.34 -2.24
CA GLU A 95 -13.62 -3.68 -3.01
C GLU A 95 -14.29 -2.41 -3.59
N ASP A 96 -14.43 -1.36 -2.78
CA ASP A 96 -15.03 -0.10 -3.22
C ASP A 96 -14.22 0.57 -4.32
N MET A 97 -12.89 0.54 -4.21
CA MET A 97 -11.98 1.19 -5.15
C MET A 97 -11.80 0.37 -6.43
N MET A 98 -11.44 -0.92 -6.31
CA MET A 98 -10.96 -1.73 -7.44
C MET A 98 -12.07 -2.49 -8.16
N ILE A 99 -13.16 -2.83 -7.46
CA ILE A 99 -14.21 -3.70 -8.00
C ILE A 99 -15.48 -2.91 -8.29
N LYS A 100 -16.03 -2.26 -7.25
CA LYS A 100 -17.30 -1.50 -7.37
C LYS A 100 -17.11 -0.13 -8.01
N LYS A 101 -15.90 0.43 -7.96
CA LYS A 101 -15.57 1.77 -8.46
C LYS A 101 -16.45 2.88 -7.85
N ASN A 102 -16.70 2.77 -6.56
CA ASN A 102 -17.57 3.68 -5.81
C ASN A 102 -16.87 4.99 -5.41
N TYR A 103 -15.55 5.11 -5.58
CA TYR A 103 -14.84 6.35 -5.29
C TYR A 103 -15.00 7.34 -6.45
N THR A 104 -15.50 8.53 -6.10
CA THR A 104 -15.72 9.64 -7.03
C THR A 104 -15.08 10.91 -6.50
N ARG A 105 -14.55 11.74 -7.39
CA ARG A 105 -13.96 13.04 -7.06
C ARG A 105 -14.39 14.08 -8.07
N LEU A 106 -14.74 15.27 -7.58
CA LEU A 106 -15.19 16.37 -8.43
C LEU A 106 -14.12 16.72 -9.49
N MET A 107 -14.55 16.96 -10.73
CA MET A 107 -13.69 17.30 -11.86
C MET A 107 -12.61 16.26 -12.24
N LYS A 108 -12.66 15.03 -11.69
CA LYS A 108 -11.77 13.94 -12.10
C LYS A 108 -12.56 12.83 -12.77
N LYS A 109 -12.13 12.48 -13.99
CA LYS A 109 -12.72 11.38 -14.75
C LYS A 109 -12.15 10.05 -14.26
N ASP A 110 -13.03 9.15 -13.86
CA ASP A 110 -12.72 7.77 -13.44
C ASP A 110 -11.56 7.65 -12.41
N PRO A 111 -11.67 8.33 -11.26
CA PRO A 111 -10.58 8.34 -10.28
C PRO A 111 -10.37 6.97 -9.61
N SER A 112 -11.41 6.14 -9.49
CA SER A 112 -11.31 4.77 -8.98
C SER A 112 -10.36 3.91 -9.82
N SER A 113 -10.48 3.96 -11.16
CA SER A 113 -9.59 3.19 -12.05
C SER A 113 -8.15 3.69 -11.97
N GLN A 114 -7.92 5.00 -11.85
CA GLN A 114 -6.57 5.56 -11.73
C GLN A 114 -5.89 5.09 -10.43
N VAL A 115 -6.60 5.15 -9.29
CA VAL A 115 -6.09 4.63 -8.00
C VAL A 115 -5.80 3.13 -8.09
N THR A 116 -6.68 2.38 -8.76
CA THR A 116 -6.51 0.95 -8.97
C THR A 116 -5.24 0.65 -9.78
N GLU A 117 -5.02 1.37 -10.87
CA GLU A 117 -3.82 1.23 -11.70
C GLU A 117 -2.55 1.57 -10.91
N THR A 118 -2.53 2.69 -10.19
CA THR A 118 -1.40 3.06 -9.32
C THR A 118 -1.14 1.98 -8.26
N THR A 119 -2.19 1.41 -7.66
CA THR A 119 -2.04 0.33 -6.67
C THR A 119 -1.43 -0.93 -7.29
N VAL A 120 -1.91 -1.34 -8.47
CA VAL A 120 -1.39 -2.52 -9.18
C VAL A 120 0.07 -2.32 -9.56
N ASN A 121 0.44 -1.14 -10.06
CA ASN A 121 1.83 -0.81 -10.39
C ASN A 121 2.73 -0.91 -9.15
N ARG A 122 2.29 -0.36 -8.02
CA ARG A 122 3.01 -0.47 -6.74
C ARG A 122 3.20 -1.93 -6.31
N ILE A 123 2.17 -2.77 -6.41
CA ILE A 123 2.26 -4.20 -6.07
C ILE A 123 3.29 -4.90 -6.97
N ASN A 124 3.29 -4.62 -8.27
CA ASN A 124 4.25 -5.18 -9.21
C ASN A 124 5.68 -4.78 -8.84
N GLU A 125 5.93 -3.50 -8.53
CA GLU A 125 7.25 -3.04 -8.06
C GLU A 125 7.71 -3.78 -6.79
N ILE A 126 6.79 -4.07 -5.86
CA ILE A 126 7.10 -4.82 -4.64
C ILE A 126 7.55 -6.24 -4.99
N ILE A 127 6.82 -6.90 -5.90
CA ILE A 127 7.13 -8.25 -6.37
C ILE A 127 8.49 -8.27 -7.07
N ASP A 128 8.74 -7.37 -8.01
CA ASP A 128 9.99 -7.27 -8.77
C ASP A 128 11.19 -7.03 -7.85
N ASN A 129 11.06 -6.13 -6.88
CA ASN A 129 12.13 -5.84 -5.93
C ASN A 129 12.41 -6.99 -4.96
N LEU A 130 11.39 -7.74 -4.57
CA LEU A 130 11.54 -8.97 -3.78
C LEU A 130 12.27 -10.04 -4.60
N GLU A 131 11.90 -10.23 -5.87
CA GLU A 131 12.56 -11.17 -6.77
C GLU A 131 14.05 -10.81 -6.93
N LEU A 132 14.36 -9.55 -7.23
CA LEU A 132 15.74 -9.07 -7.32
C LEU A 132 16.51 -9.29 -6.01
N THR A 133 15.87 -9.07 -4.87
CA THR A 133 16.49 -9.26 -3.56
C THR A 133 16.75 -10.73 -3.24
N PHE A 134 15.91 -11.65 -3.72
CA PHE A 134 16.10 -13.09 -3.54
C PHE A 134 17.11 -13.68 -4.52
N SER A 135 17.18 -13.16 -5.74
CA SER A 135 18.07 -13.62 -6.81
C SER A 135 19.53 -13.19 -6.66
N ARG A 136 19.81 -12.07 -5.97
CA ARG A 136 21.19 -11.61 -5.72
C ARG A 136 21.91 -12.61 -4.80
N LYS A 137 22.96 -13.27 -5.29
CA LYS A 137 23.79 -14.22 -4.53
C LYS A 137 24.52 -13.55 -3.39
#